data_AF-A0A956K400-F1
#
_entry.id   AF-A0A956K400-F1
#
_cell.length_a   1.000
_cell.length_b   1.000
_cell.length_c   1.000
_cell.angle_alpha   90.00
_cell.angle_beta   90.00
_cell.angle_gamma   90.00
#
_symmetry.space_group_name_H-M   'P 1'
#
loop_
_entity.id
_entity.type
_entity.pdbx_description
1 polymer ?
#
loop_
_entity_poly.entity_id
_entity_poly.type
_entity_poly.pdbx_seq_one_letter_code
_entity_poly.pdbx_strand_id
1 'polypeptide(L)'
;MAGLPTSWRACVLMGAGALLLGACEGRTASFEDDGIGFGETGDDESTDDDSSDSSDSDSGDETGGSISCNASVESLAVDETTEQAAVQCVEEVAGDLEIGPTTTMEDLQMLANLRVVGGALTISANSALTSLEGLEQLESVGQLVIRRNHGLTDLHGLEGLQWIGRLTIDNNDGLKSLSGLPAGLSPIALDITKNDGLANLDGLPVFLPPGNGALAIVVEDNGKLGELGGLSDCCGEQSVTLRLARNPVLQHLSGLEGFARFEELRLHDNVGLVDLQGMGNVGEVGTFEVQYDHCAGQATPALVGVAGGEGLVKVDVMVVAWAPNLVSLAGFAGVADISKLQVHDNAKLAWGDVLDLAEQSGPLVFEGCGGIGGPECVEDPCPMQ
;
A
#
# COMPACT_ATOMS: atom_id res chain seq x y z
N MET A 1 -29.78 0.03 5.39
CA MET A 1 -30.14 -1.29 4.82
C MET A 1 -31.12 -1.12 3.65
N ALA A 2 -30.58 -1.09 2.44
CA ALA A 2 -31.19 -1.52 1.18
C ALA A 2 -30.04 -1.39 0.14
N GLY A 3 -29.56 -2.50 -0.42
CA GLY A 3 -28.46 -2.48 -1.41
C GLY A 3 -27.41 -3.60 -1.31
N LEU A 4 -27.51 -4.55 -0.38
CA LEU A 4 -26.57 -5.69 -0.33
C LEU A 4 -27.10 -6.90 -1.10
N PRO A 5 -26.26 -7.60 -1.90
CA PRO A 5 -26.58 -8.90 -2.49
C PRO A 5 -26.96 -9.95 -1.43
N THR A 6 -27.78 -10.91 -1.85
CA THR A 6 -28.46 -11.86 -0.96
C THR A 6 -27.54 -12.88 -0.28
N SER A 7 -26.28 -13.01 -0.71
CA SER A 7 -25.28 -13.92 -0.13
C SER A 7 -24.76 -13.50 1.24
N TRP A 8 -24.92 -12.24 1.66
CA TRP A 8 -24.34 -11.71 2.91
C TRP A 8 -25.35 -11.41 4.03
N ARG A 9 -26.63 -11.74 3.85
CA ARG A 9 -27.65 -11.61 4.92
C ARG A 9 -27.44 -12.57 6.10
N ALA A 10 -26.50 -13.51 6.01
CA ALA A 10 -26.27 -14.52 7.06
C ALA A 10 -25.34 -14.07 8.20
N CYS A 11 -24.54 -13.00 8.06
CA CYS A 11 -23.55 -12.61 9.09
C CYS A 11 -23.96 -11.44 10.02
N VAL A 12 -25.06 -10.72 9.74
CA VAL A 12 -25.40 -9.49 10.50
C VAL A 12 -26.46 -9.69 11.59
N LEU A 13 -26.93 -10.92 11.84
CA LEU A 13 -28.04 -11.18 12.78
C LEU A 13 -27.71 -11.99 14.04
N MET A 14 -26.45 -12.09 14.46
CA MET A 14 -26.13 -12.62 15.80
C MET A 14 -25.23 -11.67 16.61
N GLY A 15 -25.88 -10.77 17.34
CA GLY A 15 -25.30 -10.08 18.49
C GLY A 15 -26.29 -10.07 19.64
N ALA A 16 -26.22 -11.09 20.51
CA ALA A 16 -26.45 -11.02 21.96
C ALA A 16 -26.54 -12.44 22.58
N GLY A 17 -25.45 -12.92 23.19
CA GLY A 17 -25.50 -13.98 24.21
C GLY A 17 -24.72 -15.28 23.93
N ALA A 18 -23.60 -15.43 24.64
CA ALA A 18 -22.90 -16.67 25.05
C ALA A 18 -22.15 -17.53 23.99
N LEU A 19 -20.81 -17.52 24.14
CA LEU A 19 -19.80 -18.59 23.97
C LEU A 19 -20.17 -19.88 23.22
N LEU A 20 -19.51 -20.13 22.08
CA LEU A 20 -18.63 -21.28 21.82
C LEU A 20 -17.89 -21.12 20.46
N LEU A 21 -16.69 -21.72 20.41
CA LEU A 21 -15.62 -21.55 19.42
C LEU A 21 -15.97 -21.94 17.97
N GLY A 22 -15.41 -21.19 17.02
CA GLY A 22 -15.26 -21.56 15.61
C GLY A 22 -14.35 -20.54 14.91
N ALA A 23 -13.18 -20.99 14.45
CA ALA A 23 -12.02 -20.18 14.09
C ALA A 23 -12.22 -19.26 12.86
N CYS A 24 -11.81 -18.00 13.00
CA CYS A 24 -11.15 -17.25 11.94
C CYS A 24 -9.71 -17.03 12.43
N GLU A 25 -8.86 -18.02 12.22
CA GLU A 25 -7.42 -17.80 12.34
C GLU A 25 -6.98 -16.99 11.13
N GLY A 26 -6.57 -15.76 11.39
CA GLY A 26 -5.85 -14.94 10.42
C GLY A 26 -4.56 -15.64 10.02
N ARG A 27 -4.42 -15.89 8.72
CA ARG A 27 -3.09 -16.03 8.13
C ARG A 27 -2.60 -14.64 7.80
N THR A 28 -1.65 -14.17 8.62
CA THR A 28 -0.65 -13.21 8.15
C THR A 28 0.14 -13.91 7.04
N ALA A 29 -0.03 -13.47 5.79
CA ALA A 29 0.91 -13.84 4.75
C ALA A 29 2.25 -13.17 5.10
N SER A 30 3.22 -13.97 5.51
CA SER A 30 4.62 -13.56 5.51
C SER A 30 5.04 -13.37 4.06
N PHE A 31 5.36 -12.13 3.70
CA PHE A 31 5.89 -11.79 2.40
C PHE A 31 7.36 -12.21 2.35
N GLU A 32 7.63 -13.41 1.83
CA GLU A 32 8.94 -13.73 1.28
C GLU A 32 8.97 -13.26 -0.17
N ASP A 33 10.05 -12.55 -0.49
CA ASP A 33 10.41 -12.10 -1.82
C ASP A 33 10.60 -13.34 -2.72
N ASP A 34 9.58 -13.69 -3.51
CA ASP A 34 9.73 -14.63 -4.61
C ASP A 34 10.66 -13.98 -5.64
N GLY A 35 11.95 -14.20 -5.41
CA GLY A 35 13.09 -13.77 -6.22
C GLY A 35 13.08 -14.43 -7.60
N ILE A 36 12.12 -14.04 -8.42
CA ILE A 36 12.17 -14.29 -9.86
C ILE A 36 13.12 -13.23 -10.45
N GLY A 37 14.41 -13.45 -10.23
CA GLY A 37 15.47 -12.72 -10.91
C GLY A 37 15.50 -13.13 -12.37
N PHE A 38 15.09 -12.24 -13.27
CA PHE A 38 15.38 -12.42 -14.68
C PHE A 38 16.79 -11.93 -14.96
N GLY A 39 17.70 -12.90 -15.03
CA GLY A 39 19.07 -12.72 -15.49
C GLY A 39 19.15 -12.29 -16.96
N GLU A 40 20.26 -11.63 -17.24
CA GLU A 40 20.59 -10.87 -18.44
C GLU A 40 20.65 -11.66 -19.75
N THR A 41 20.61 -10.86 -20.82
CA THR A 41 20.92 -11.11 -22.24
C THR A 41 22.01 -12.15 -22.53
N GLY A 42 21.83 -12.90 -23.62
CA GLY A 42 22.90 -13.63 -24.31
C GLY A 42 22.41 -14.31 -25.58
N ASP A 43 22.97 -13.88 -26.72
CA ASP A 43 22.81 -14.42 -28.07
C ASP A 43 23.18 -15.91 -28.18
N ASP A 44 22.55 -16.65 -29.10
CA ASP A 44 23.29 -17.52 -30.04
C ASP A 44 22.43 -18.07 -31.20
N GLU A 45 23.10 -18.22 -32.34
CA GLU A 45 22.60 -18.49 -33.69
C GLU A 45 22.26 -19.97 -33.98
N SER A 46 21.40 -20.14 -34.99
CA SER A 46 21.44 -21.16 -36.06
C SER A 46 21.11 -22.64 -35.74
N THR A 47 20.15 -23.23 -36.45
CA THR A 47 20.35 -23.95 -37.73
C THR A 47 19.06 -24.69 -38.16
N ASP A 48 18.87 -24.75 -39.47
CA ASP A 48 17.82 -25.46 -40.20
C ASP A 48 17.88 -26.99 -39.99
N ASP A 49 16.73 -27.69 -40.13
CA ASP A 49 16.64 -28.93 -40.92
C ASP A 49 15.18 -29.44 -41.12
N ASP A 50 14.81 -29.48 -42.41
CA ASP A 50 14.10 -30.50 -43.19
C ASP A 50 12.80 -31.23 -42.76
N SER A 51 11.73 -30.83 -43.45
CA SER A 51 10.83 -31.62 -44.35
C SER A 51 10.45 -33.10 -44.06
N SER A 52 9.13 -33.40 -43.97
CA SER A 52 8.30 -34.00 -45.05
C SER A 52 7.03 -34.76 -44.57
N ASP A 53 5.92 -34.51 -45.30
CA ASP A 53 4.77 -35.37 -45.67
C ASP A 53 4.00 -36.27 -44.66
N SER A 54 2.68 -36.05 -44.52
CA SER A 54 1.64 -36.63 -45.42
C SER A 54 0.19 -36.47 -44.88
N SER A 55 -0.65 -35.90 -45.76
CA SER A 55 -2.08 -36.12 -46.07
C SER A 55 -2.97 -37.04 -45.19
N ASP A 56 -4.11 -36.51 -44.70
CA ASP A 56 -5.48 -36.69 -45.27
C ASP A 56 -6.64 -36.79 -44.25
N SER A 57 -7.74 -36.16 -44.66
CA SER A 57 -9.16 -36.42 -44.36
C SER A 57 -9.78 -36.02 -43.01
N ASP A 58 -10.39 -34.84 -43.04
CA ASP A 58 -11.85 -34.65 -43.03
C ASP A 58 -12.67 -35.35 -41.92
N SER A 59 -13.03 -34.57 -40.91
CA SER A 59 -14.42 -34.55 -40.44
C SER A 59 -14.66 -33.21 -39.75
N GLY A 60 -15.41 -32.35 -40.43
CA GLY A 60 -16.02 -31.19 -39.82
C GLY A 60 -16.86 -31.61 -38.61
N ASP A 61 -16.48 -31.07 -37.45
CA ASP A 61 -17.39 -30.92 -36.34
C ASP A 61 -17.56 -29.42 -36.11
N GLU A 62 -18.36 -28.80 -36.99
CA GLU A 62 -19.11 -27.61 -36.59
C GLU A 62 -20.22 -28.05 -35.64
N THR A 63 -19.84 -28.53 -34.46
CA THR A 63 -20.61 -28.15 -33.28
C THR A 63 -20.04 -26.81 -32.85
N GLY A 64 -20.77 -25.74 -33.19
CA GLY A 64 -20.90 -24.62 -32.27
C GLY A 64 -21.44 -25.17 -30.96
N GLY A 65 -20.60 -25.87 -30.21
CA GLY A 65 -20.79 -26.16 -28.82
C GLY A 65 -20.85 -24.80 -28.19
N SER A 66 -22.06 -24.37 -27.82
CA SER A 66 -22.26 -23.26 -26.91
C SER A 66 -21.22 -23.45 -25.81
N ILE A 67 -20.15 -22.65 -25.81
CA ILE A 67 -19.21 -22.64 -24.72
C ILE A 67 -20.09 -22.33 -23.52
N SER A 68 -20.29 -23.35 -22.69
CA SER A 68 -21.18 -23.28 -21.54
C SER A 68 -20.45 -22.47 -20.49
N CYS A 69 -20.36 -21.18 -20.75
CA CYS A 69 -19.81 -20.23 -19.81
C CYS A 69 -20.83 -20.08 -18.68
N ASN A 70 -20.37 -20.25 -17.44
CA ASN A 70 -21.19 -20.13 -16.26
C ASN A 70 -21.05 -18.71 -15.70
N ALA A 71 -22.17 -18.00 -15.53
CA ALA A 71 -22.15 -16.62 -15.05
C ALA A 71 -21.63 -16.49 -13.60
N SER A 72 -21.69 -17.56 -12.81
CA SER A 72 -21.16 -17.60 -11.45
C SER A 72 -20.22 -18.79 -11.27
N VAL A 73 -18.97 -18.54 -10.89
CA VAL A 73 -17.93 -19.56 -10.70
C VAL A 73 -17.32 -19.47 -9.30
N GLU A 74 -16.76 -20.56 -8.77
CA GLU A 74 -16.15 -20.56 -7.44
C GLU A 74 -14.78 -19.88 -7.41
N SER A 75 -13.97 -20.08 -8.44
CA SER A 75 -12.66 -19.43 -8.64
C SER A 75 -12.39 -19.32 -10.12
N LEU A 76 -11.60 -18.34 -10.53
CA LEU A 76 -11.25 -18.13 -11.93
C LEU A 76 -9.77 -17.72 -12.04
N ALA A 77 -9.08 -18.30 -13.02
CA ALA A 77 -7.75 -17.89 -13.42
C ALA A 77 -7.81 -17.47 -14.90
N VAL A 78 -7.28 -16.29 -15.20
CA VAL A 78 -7.19 -15.72 -16.54
C VAL A 78 -5.71 -15.52 -16.84
N ASP A 79 -5.21 -16.22 -17.83
CA ASP A 79 -3.81 -16.17 -18.26
C ASP A 79 -3.71 -16.01 -19.78
N GLU A 80 -2.49 -16.11 -20.32
CA GLU A 80 -2.21 -15.96 -21.75
C GLU A 80 -2.89 -17.01 -22.65
N THR A 81 -3.37 -18.11 -22.05
CA THR A 81 -4.05 -19.21 -22.76
C THR A 81 -5.58 -19.08 -22.72
N THR A 82 -6.09 -18.14 -21.93
CA THR A 82 -7.53 -18.02 -21.68
C THR A 82 -8.25 -17.41 -22.88
N GLU A 83 -9.19 -18.15 -23.45
CA GLU A 83 -10.01 -17.66 -24.56
C GLU A 83 -11.12 -16.74 -24.06
N GLN A 84 -11.31 -15.59 -24.72
CA GLN A 84 -12.34 -14.60 -24.35
C GLN A 84 -13.73 -15.21 -24.22
N ALA A 85 -14.12 -16.10 -25.14
CA ALA A 85 -15.44 -16.72 -25.13
C ALA A 85 -15.69 -17.64 -23.91
N ALA A 86 -14.63 -18.11 -23.23
CA ALA A 86 -14.75 -18.95 -22.05
C ALA A 86 -15.10 -18.14 -20.78
N VAL A 87 -14.76 -16.86 -20.74
CA VAL A 87 -14.91 -16.01 -19.54
C VAL A 87 -15.85 -14.82 -19.73
N GLN A 88 -16.21 -14.48 -20.96
CA GLN A 88 -17.00 -13.28 -21.26
C GLN A 88 -18.37 -13.24 -20.57
N CYS A 89 -18.96 -14.39 -20.21
CA CYS A 89 -20.25 -14.41 -19.52
C CYS A 89 -20.13 -14.32 -17.99
N VAL A 90 -18.92 -14.42 -17.41
CA VAL A 90 -18.74 -14.50 -15.97
C VAL A 90 -19.10 -13.14 -15.37
N GLU A 91 -20.10 -13.14 -14.49
CA GLU A 91 -20.56 -11.97 -13.74
C GLU A 91 -20.11 -12.02 -12.28
N GLU A 92 -19.92 -13.22 -11.71
CA GLU A 92 -19.56 -13.42 -10.31
C GLU A 92 -18.49 -14.51 -10.15
N VAL A 93 -17.45 -14.19 -9.39
CA VAL A 93 -16.49 -15.15 -8.86
C VAL A 93 -16.68 -15.22 -7.34
N ALA A 94 -17.17 -16.33 -6.80
CA ALA A 94 -17.50 -16.43 -5.38
C ALA A 94 -16.26 -16.41 -4.47
N GLY A 95 -15.13 -16.93 -4.97
CA GLY A 95 -13.81 -16.93 -4.33
C GLY A 95 -12.84 -16.01 -5.04
N ASP A 96 -11.64 -16.50 -5.31
CA ASP A 96 -10.53 -15.71 -5.85
C ASP A 96 -10.51 -15.69 -7.38
N LEU A 97 -10.11 -14.54 -7.93
CA LEU A 97 -9.82 -14.32 -9.35
C LEU A 97 -8.36 -13.92 -9.51
N GLU A 98 -7.61 -14.73 -10.24
CA GLU A 98 -6.21 -14.44 -10.63
C GLU A 98 -6.14 -14.06 -12.10
N ILE A 99 -5.47 -12.96 -12.43
CA ILE A 99 -5.25 -12.47 -13.80
C ILE A 99 -3.74 -12.32 -14.02
N GLY A 100 -3.20 -13.11 -14.93
CA GLY A 100 -1.79 -13.18 -15.30
C GLY A 100 -1.05 -14.38 -14.69
N PRO A 101 0.22 -14.58 -15.07
CA PRO A 101 1.03 -13.70 -15.90
C PRO A 101 0.63 -13.73 -17.38
N THR A 102 0.75 -12.59 -18.06
CA THR A 102 0.58 -12.49 -19.53
C THR A 102 1.57 -11.50 -20.13
N THR A 103 1.97 -11.73 -21.39
CA THR A 103 2.90 -10.82 -22.10
C THR A 103 2.22 -10.02 -23.21
N THR A 104 0.98 -10.32 -23.56
CA THR A 104 0.28 -9.72 -24.73
C THR A 104 -1.06 -9.08 -24.40
N MET A 105 -1.57 -9.25 -23.18
CA MET A 105 -2.86 -8.68 -22.77
C MET A 105 -2.70 -7.18 -22.51
N GLU A 106 -3.36 -6.34 -23.29
CA GLU A 106 -3.28 -4.88 -23.17
C GLU A 106 -4.39 -4.28 -22.28
N ASP A 107 -5.53 -4.97 -22.20
CA ASP A 107 -6.73 -4.63 -21.42
C ASP A 107 -7.43 -5.88 -20.87
N LEU A 108 -8.52 -5.70 -20.12
CA LEU A 108 -9.32 -6.75 -19.48
C LEU A 108 -10.73 -6.87 -20.09
N GLN A 109 -10.94 -6.47 -21.35
CA GLN A 109 -12.27 -6.46 -21.99
C GLN A 109 -12.95 -7.83 -22.03
N MET A 110 -12.19 -8.91 -21.91
CA MET A 110 -12.76 -10.26 -21.74
C MET A 110 -13.57 -10.45 -20.46
N LEU A 111 -13.42 -9.56 -19.47
CA LEU A 111 -14.12 -9.55 -18.19
C LEU A 111 -15.19 -8.45 -18.08
N ALA A 112 -15.60 -7.83 -19.19
CA ALA A 112 -16.54 -6.69 -19.21
C ALA A 112 -17.90 -6.89 -18.50
N ASN A 113 -18.29 -8.13 -18.20
CA ASN A 113 -19.51 -8.47 -17.48
C ASN A 113 -19.30 -8.78 -16.00
N LEU A 114 -18.04 -8.84 -15.53
CA LEU A 114 -17.70 -9.16 -14.15
C LEU A 114 -18.19 -8.05 -13.21
N ARG A 115 -18.98 -8.43 -12.21
CA ARG A 115 -19.60 -7.54 -11.22
C ARG A 115 -19.08 -7.78 -9.81
N VAL A 116 -18.79 -9.03 -9.46
CA VAL A 116 -18.45 -9.38 -8.07
C VAL A 116 -17.31 -10.39 -8.03
N VAL A 117 -16.33 -10.10 -7.17
CA VAL A 117 -15.32 -11.08 -6.71
C VAL A 117 -15.43 -11.18 -5.20
N GLY A 118 -15.89 -12.33 -4.70
CA GLY A 118 -16.14 -12.55 -3.27
C GLY A 118 -14.85 -12.67 -2.45
N GLY A 119 -13.76 -13.14 -3.07
CA GLY A 119 -12.43 -13.24 -2.50
C GLY A 119 -11.47 -12.14 -2.98
N ALA A 120 -10.24 -12.52 -3.28
CA ALA A 120 -9.22 -11.64 -3.82
C ALA A 120 -9.26 -11.59 -5.35
N LEU A 121 -9.22 -10.38 -5.91
CA LEU A 121 -8.88 -10.12 -7.31
C LEU A 121 -7.39 -9.77 -7.38
N THR A 122 -6.58 -10.65 -7.94
CA THR A 122 -5.14 -10.44 -8.14
C THR A 122 -4.84 -10.25 -9.62
N ILE A 123 -4.42 -9.05 -10.00
CA ILE A 123 -3.98 -8.70 -11.36
C ILE A 123 -2.48 -8.58 -11.31
N SER A 124 -1.76 -9.59 -11.80
CA SER A 124 -0.31 -9.64 -11.64
C SER A 124 0.50 -10.10 -12.83
N ALA A 125 1.68 -9.48 -12.98
CA ALA A 125 2.68 -9.85 -13.97
C ALA A 125 2.15 -9.81 -15.41
N ASN A 126 1.37 -8.78 -15.74
CA ASN A 126 0.89 -8.52 -17.10
C ASN A 126 1.69 -7.37 -17.71
N SER A 127 2.79 -7.68 -18.39
CA SER A 127 3.77 -6.66 -18.81
C SER A 127 3.26 -5.71 -19.89
N ALA A 128 2.30 -6.17 -20.71
CA ALA A 128 1.68 -5.36 -21.76
C ALA A 128 0.38 -4.66 -21.32
N LEU A 129 -0.11 -4.94 -20.10
CA LEU A 129 -1.37 -4.39 -19.60
C LEU A 129 -1.18 -2.89 -19.36
N THR A 130 -1.91 -2.06 -20.10
CA THR A 130 -1.83 -0.61 -20.01
C THR A 130 -3.06 0.03 -19.37
N SER A 131 -4.16 -0.72 -19.27
CA SER A 131 -5.44 -0.27 -18.72
C SER A 131 -6.17 -1.40 -18.00
N LEU A 132 -7.04 -1.06 -17.05
CA LEU A 132 -7.99 -1.99 -16.42
C LEU A 132 -9.38 -1.95 -17.09
N GLU A 133 -9.47 -1.30 -18.26
CA GLU A 133 -10.65 -1.32 -19.13
C GLU A 133 -11.18 -2.76 -19.29
N GLY A 134 -12.48 -2.93 -19.13
CA GLY A 134 -13.15 -4.22 -18.98
C GLY A 134 -13.55 -4.56 -17.55
N LEU A 135 -13.15 -3.78 -16.54
CA LEU A 135 -13.63 -3.94 -15.15
C LEU A 135 -14.67 -2.89 -14.74
N GLU A 136 -15.22 -2.11 -15.67
CA GLU A 136 -16.07 -0.95 -15.36
C GLU A 136 -17.38 -1.32 -14.65
N GLN A 137 -17.81 -2.58 -14.77
CA GLN A 137 -18.99 -3.11 -14.08
C GLN A 137 -18.68 -3.80 -12.75
N LEU A 138 -17.41 -3.86 -12.35
CA LEU A 138 -17.00 -4.48 -11.10
C LEU A 138 -17.48 -3.62 -9.92
N GLU A 139 -18.45 -4.13 -9.16
CA GLU A 139 -19.10 -3.43 -8.06
C GLU A 139 -18.48 -3.78 -6.70
N SER A 140 -17.95 -5.00 -6.53
CA SER A 140 -17.53 -5.50 -5.22
C SER A 140 -16.35 -6.46 -5.31
N VAL A 141 -15.32 -6.21 -4.50
CA VAL A 141 -14.14 -7.08 -4.37
C VAL A 141 -13.75 -7.23 -2.90
N GLY A 142 -13.45 -8.44 -2.44
CA GLY A 142 -12.89 -8.68 -1.10
C GLY A 142 -11.56 -7.95 -0.90
N GLN A 143 -10.55 -8.33 -1.69
CA GLN A 143 -9.24 -7.69 -1.72
C GLN A 143 -8.81 -7.48 -3.17
N LEU A 144 -8.35 -6.27 -3.51
CA LEU A 144 -7.80 -5.97 -4.83
C LEU A 144 -6.29 -5.84 -4.73
N VAL A 145 -5.58 -6.68 -5.48
CA VAL A 145 -4.12 -6.66 -5.58
C VAL A 145 -3.73 -6.41 -7.04
N ILE A 146 -3.13 -5.26 -7.31
CA ILE A 146 -2.61 -4.90 -8.63
C ILE A 146 -1.10 -4.85 -8.51
N ARG A 147 -0.39 -5.80 -9.12
CA ARG A 147 1.07 -5.88 -8.96
C ARG A 147 1.87 -6.28 -10.17
N ARG A 148 3.09 -5.77 -10.33
CA ARG A 148 3.99 -6.16 -11.44
C ARG A 148 3.36 -5.94 -12.83
N ASN A 149 2.51 -4.93 -12.99
CA ASN A 149 1.94 -4.55 -14.29
C ASN A 149 2.65 -3.27 -14.77
N HIS A 150 3.90 -3.41 -15.22
CA HIS A 150 4.79 -2.27 -15.52
C HIS A 150 4.27 -1.33 -16.63
N GLY A 151 3.33 -1.78 -17.48
CA GLY A 151 2.69 -0.97 -18.50
C GLY A 151 1.51 -0.11 -18.02
N LEU A 152 0.95 -0.42 -16.84
CA LEU A 152 -0.28 0.21 -16.34
C LEU A 152 -0.01 1.65 -15.90
N THR A 153 -0.77 2.62 -16.42
CA THR A 153 -0.50 4.05 -16.16
C THR A 153 -1.40 4.71 -15.13
N ASP A 154 -2.60 4.18 -14.93
CA ASP A 154 -3.60 4.63 -13.96
C ASP A 154 -4.55 3.47 -13.61
N LEU A 155 -5.62 3.74 -12.86
CA LEU A 155 -6.59 2.75 -12.39
C LEU A 155 -7.95 2.90 -13.09
N HIS A 156 -8.03 3.57 -14.24
CA HIS A 156 -9.26 3.65 -15.01
C HIS A 156 -9.73 2.25 -15.41
N GLY A 157 -11.04 2.03 -15.33
CA GLY A 157 -11.67 0.71 -15.38
C GLY A 157 -12.24 0.27 -14.02
N LEU A 158 -11.87 0.90 -12.90
CA LEU A 158 -12.38 0.56 -11.56
C LEU A 158 -13.51 1.46 -11.06
N GLU A 159 -14.06 2.34 -11.90
CA GLU A 159 -15.03 3.36 -11.51
C GLU A 159 -16.36 2.79 -10.99
N GLY A 160 -16.65 1.53 -11.34
CA GLY A 160 -17.85 0.80 -10.90
C GLY A 160 -17.80 0.35 -9.44
N LEU A 161 -16.62 0.35 -8.80
CA LEU A 161 -16.45 -0.20 -7.46
C LEU A 161 -17.32 0.53 -6.44
N GLN A 162 -18.08 -0.23 -5.66
CA GLN A 162 -18.88 0.26 -4.54
C GLN A 162 -18.33 -0.23 -3.21
N TRP A 163 -17.63 -1.38 -3.22
CA TRP A 163 -17.05 -1.96 -2.02
C TRP A 163 -15.71 -2.64 -2.31
N ILE A 164 -14.74 -2.36 -1.43
CA ILE A 164 -13.43 -2.98 -1.39
C ILE A 164 -13.01 -3.16 0.07
N GLY A 165 -12.48 -4.33 0.43
CA GLY A 165 -11.95 -4.56 1.78
C GLY A 165 -10.53 -4.04 1.97
N ARG A 166 -9.61 -4.43 1.07
CA ARG A 166 -8.20 -3.99 1.06
C ARG A 166 -7.77 -3.68 -0.37
N LEU A 167 -7.01 -2.60 -0.54
CA LEU A 167 -6.39 -2.22 -1.80
C LEU A 167 -4.86 -2.29 -1.69
N THR A 168 -4.23 -3.08 -2.55
CA THR A 168 -2.77 -3.21 -2.64
C THR A 168 -2.34 -2.91 -4.07
N ILE A 169 -1.47 -1.91 -4.23
CA ILE A 169 -0.88 -1.48 -5.48
C ILE A 169 0.64 -1.60 -5.33
N ASP A 170 1.22 -2.65 -5.91
CA ASP A 170 2.63 -3.01 -5.69
C ASP A 170 3.41 -3.15 -7.00
N ASN A 171 4.57 -2.51 -7.13
CA ASN A 171 5.48 -2.78 -8.24
C ASN A 171 4.83 -2.53 -9.63
N ASN A 172 4.16 -1.39 -9.81
CA ASN A 172 3.64 -0.95 -11.11
C ASN A 172 4.39 0.32 -11.55
N ASP A 173 5.61 0.17 -12.05
CA ASP A 173 6.51 1.30 -12.37
C ASP A 173 5.98 2.29 -13.42
N GLY A 174 5.05 1.84 -14.27
CA GLY A 174 4.36 2.68 -15.25
C GLY A 174 3.30 3.60 -14.66
N LEU A 175 2.86 3.33 -13.42
CA LEU A 175 1.73 3.98 -12.78
C LEU A 175 2.09 5.42 -12.41
N LYS A 176 1.35 6.38 -12.96
CA LYS A 176 1.59 7.82 -12.78
C LYS A 176 0.50 8.52 -11.98
N SER A 177 -0.67 7.89 -11.86
CA SER A 177 -1.79 8.42 -11.08
C SER A 177 -2.61 7.28 -10.49
N LEU A 178 -3.30 7.57 -9.38
CA LEU A 178 -4.24 6.66 -8.73
C LEU A 178 -5.69 6.95 -9.17
N SER A 179 -5.87 7.77 -10.21
CA SER A 179 -7.18 8.10 -10.79
C SER A 179 -7.87 6.84 -11.34
N GLY A 180 -9.21 6.80 -11.22
CA GLY A 180 -10.04 5.66 -11.65
C GLY A 180 -10.75 4.96 -10.49
N LEU A 181 -10.31 5.20 -9.25
CA LEU A 181 -11.05 4.77 -8.06
C LEU A 181 -12.23 5.70 -7.75
N PRO A 182 -13.44 5.16 -7.47
CA PRO A 182 -14.61 5.96 -7.15
C PRO A 182 -14.58 6.48 -5.70
N ALA A 183 -15.25 7.62 -5.49
CA ALA A 183 -15.53 8.13 -4.16
C ALA A 183 -16.54 7.24 -3.41
N GLY A 184 -16.48 7.26 -2.08
CA GLY A 184 -17.42 6.50 -1.25
C GLY A 184 -16.95 5.08 -0.89
N LEU A 185 -15.79 4.65 -1.39
CA LEU A 185 -15.15 3.41 -0.96
C LEU A 185 -14.73 3.49 0.51
N SER A 186 -14.72 2.36 1.22
CA SER A 186 -14.32 2.29 2.63
C SER A 186 -13.35 1.13 2.87
N PRO A 187 -12.16 1.16 2.25
CA PRO A 187 -11.13 0.16 2.51
C PRO A 187 -10.69 0.22 3.97
N ILE A 188 -10.29 -0.93 4.51
CA ILE A 188 -9.64 -1.01 5.83
C ILE A 188 -8.14 -0.72 5.69
N ALA A 189 -7.55 -1.02 4.52
CA ALA A 189 -6.14 -0.78 4.25
C ALA A 189 -5.89 -0.38 2.78
N LEU A 190 -4.92 0.51 2.61
CA LEU A 190 -4.34 0.99 1.36
C LEU A 190 -2.83 0.80 1.42
N ASP A 191 -2.30 -0.10 0.60
CA ASP A 191 -0.87 -0.33 0.47
C ASP A 191 -0.40 0.12 -0.92
N ILE A 192 0.52 1.08 -0.98
CA ILE A 192 1.11 1.63 -2.21
C ILE A 192 2.62 1.44 -2.12
N THR A 193 3.12 0.38 -2.74
CA THR A 193 4.51 -0.04 -2.60
C THR A 193 5.22 -0.17 -3.94
N LYS A 194 6.50 0.21 -4.02
CA LYS A 194 7.33 -0.03 -5.22
C LYS A 194 6.75 0.53 -6.54
N ASN A 195 6.01 1.63 -6.51
CA ASN A 195 5.48 2.25 -7.74
C ASN A 195 6.35 3.44 -8.15
N ASP A 196 7.49 3.17 -8.79
CA ASP A 196 8.50 4.18 -9.10
C ASP A 196 8.06 5.23 -10.14
N GLY A 197 6.90 5.04 -10.78
CA GLY A 197 6.28 6.02 -11.66
C GLY A 197 5.54 7.14 -10.93
N LEU A 198 5.09 6.91 -9.69
CA LEU A 198 4.28 7.84 -8.92
C LEU A 198 5.14 8.97 -8.36
N ALA A 199 4.80 10.20 -8.74
CA ALA A 199 5.42 11.42 -8.19
C ALA A 199 4.68 11.97 -6.97
N ASN A 200 3.37 11.70 -6.88
CA ASN A 200 2.48 12.02 -5.77
C ASN A 200 1.34 10.99 -5.71
N LEU A 201 0.39 11.16 -4.78
CA LEU A 201 -0.77 10.27 -4.61
C LEU A 201 -2.07 10.93 -5.13
N ASP A 202 -1.96 11.89 -6.05
CA ASP A 202 -3.11 12.55 -6.64
C ASP A 202 -3.96 11.54 -7.44
N GLY A 203 -5.28 11.75 -7.38
CA GLY A 203 -6.27 10.82 -7.96
C GLY A 203 -6.87 9.86 -6.94
N LEU A 204 -6.35 9.79 -5.71
CA LEU A 204 -7.06 9.14 -4.60
C LEU A 204 -8.40 9.84 -4.35
N PRO A 205 -9.51 9.10 -4.27
CA PRO A 205 -10.81 9.69 -4.01
C PRO A 205 -11.05 9.86 -2.51
N VAL A 206 -12.13 10.58 -2.16
CA VAL A 206 -12.58 10.68 -0.77
C VAL A 206 -13.09 9.30 -0.32
N PHE A 207 -12.34 8.64 0.56
CA PHE A 207 -12.76 7.40 1.20
C PHE A 207 -13.69 7.68 2.37
N LEU A 208 -14.56 6.72 2.70
CA LEU A 208 -15.37 6.75 3.91
C LEU A 208 -14.64 6.02 5.05
N PRO A 209 -14.80 6.45 6.31
CA PRO A 209 -14.18 5.79 7.46
C PRO A 209 -14.55 4.30 7.51
N PRO A 210 -13.58 3.40 7.77
CA PRO A 210 -13.90 1.99 7.95
C PRO A 210 -14.85 1.84 9.13
N GLY A 211 -15.84 0.93 9.00
CA GLY A 211 -16.88 0.75 10.01
C GLY A 211 -16.37 0.41 11.42
N ASN A 212 -15.14 -0.11 11.53
CA ASN A 212 -14.40 -0.31 12.77
C ASN A 212 -12.92 0.04 12.56
N GLY A 213 -12.33 0.84 13.46
CA GLY A 213 -10.89 1.11 13.48
C GLY A 213 -10.46 2.33 12.67
N ALA A 214 -9.16 2.39 12.36
CA ALA A 214 -8.54 3.42 11.54
C ALA A 214 -8.23 2.85 10.15
N LEU A 215 -8.22 3.72 9.13
CA LEU A 215 -7.73 3.34 7.81
C LEU A 215 -6.20 3.18 7.89
N ALA A 216 -5.71 2.00 7.52
CA ALA A 216 -4.28 1.74 7.46
C ALA A 216 -3.71 2.14 6.10
N ILE A 217 -2.78 3.10 6.08
CA ILE A 217 -2.12 3.56 4.85
C ILE A 217 -0.64 3.24 4.96
N VAL A 218 -0.15 2.50 3.98
CA VAL A 218 1.25 2.13 3.83
C VAL A 218 1.74 2.67 2.50
N VAL A 219 2.77 3.51 2.52
CA VAL A 219 3.39 4.06 1.32
C VAL A 219 4.89 3.82 1.40
N GLU A 220 5.38 2.85 0.63
CA GLU A 220 6.78 2.43 0.72
C GLU A 220 7.49 2.20 -0.59
N ASP A 221 8.81 2.40 -0.58
CA ASP A 221 9.68 2.06 -1.71
C ASP A 221 9.26 2.74 -3.03
N ASN A 222 8.62 3.92 -2.98
CA ASN A 222 8.23 4.66 -4.19
C ASN A 222 9.33 5.66 -4.54
N GLY A 223 10.22 5.29 -5.48
CA GLY A 223 11.47 5.98 -5.77
C GLY A 223 11.33 7.40 -6.30
N LYS A 224 10.17 7.76 -6.89
CA LYS A 224 9.89 9.11 -7.40
C LYS A 224 8.87 9.91 -6.58
N LEU A 225 8.33 9.33 -5.51
CA LEU A 225 7.31 9.98 -4.69
C LEU A 225 7.92 11.14 -3.91
N GLY A 226 7.69 12.37 -4.39
CA GLY A 226 8.25 13.59 -3.82
C GLY A 226 7.29 14.36 -2.92
N GLU A 227 5.99 14.09 -3.05
CA GLU A 227 4.90 14.77 -2.35
C GLU A 227 3.78 13.79 -2.01
N LEU A 228 3.02 14.06 -0.95
CA LEU A 228 1.91 13.22 -0.48
C LEU A 228 0.54 13.77 -0.90
N GLY A 229 0.51 14.58 -1.96
CA GLY A 229 -0.72 15.12 -2.55
C GLY A 229 -1.77 14.03 -2.74
N GLY A 230 -3.05 14.34 -2.50
CA GLY A 230 -4.15 13.39 -2.50
C GLY A 230 -4.51 12.80 -1.13
N LEU A 231 -3.58 12.66 -0.18
CA LEU A 231 -3.92 12.09 1.15
C LEU A 231 -4.86 12.99 1.97
N SER A 232 -4.62 14.31 1.95
CA SER A 232 -5.49 15.28 2.63
C SER A 232 -6.94 15.21 2.14
N ASP A 233 -7.12 15.14 0.82
CA ASP A 233 -8.45 15.06 0.18
C ASP A 233 -9.09 13.68 0.40
N CYS A 234 -8.29 12.62 0.35
CA CYS A 234 -8.77 11.25 0.55
C CYS A 234 -9.38 11.05 1.94
N CYS A 235 -8.63 11.41 2.97
CA CYS A 235 -8.86 10.83 4.29
C CYS A 235 -8.44 11.72 5.47
N GLY A 236 -8.22 13.03 5.24
CA GLY A 236 -7.80 14.01 6.26
C GLY A 236 -8.72 14.11 7.49
N GLU A 237 -10.03 13.90 7.32
CA GLU A 237 -11.02 14.01 8.41
C GLU A 237 -11.16 12.74 9.28
N GLN A 238 -10.32 11.72 9.08
CA GLN A 238 -10.52 10.38 9.65
C GLN A 238 -9.37 9.94 10.56
N SER A 239 -9.60 8.90 11.38
CA SER A 239 -8.48 8.21 12.05
C SER A 239 -7.70 7.39 11.04
N VAL A 240 -6.40 7.63 10.96
CA VAL A 240 -5.48 6.94 10.06
C VAL A 240 -4.27 6.44 10.84
N THR A 241 -3.79 5.25 10.49
CA THR A 241 -2.42 4.81 10.78
C THR A 241 -1.62 4.95 9.49
N LEU A 242 -0.65 5.86 9.45
CA LEU A 242 0.15 6.16 8.27
C LEU A 242 1.59 5.70 8.48
N ARG A 243 2.06 4.83 7.58
CA ARG A 243 3.47 4.44 7.50
C ARG A 243 4.05 4.87 6.17
N LEU A 244 5.01 5.78 6.23
CA LEU A 244 5.80 6.23 5.10
C LEU A 244 7.20 5.65 5.26
N ALA A 245 7.63 4.76 4.36
CA ALA A 245 8.98 4.22 4.44
C ALA A 245 9.73 4.17 3.12
N ARG A 246 11.05 4.40 3.14
CA ARG A 246 11.91 4.24 1.95
C ARG A 246 11.38 5.00 0.71
N ASN A 247 10.90 6.23 0.88
CA ASN A 247 10.57 7.14 -0.24
C ASN A 247 11.70 8.18 -0.37
N PRO A 248 12.75 7.90 -1.16
CA PRO A 248 14.03 8.60 -1.06
C PRO A 248 14.02 10.05 -1.56
N VAL A 249 13.04 10.44 -2.37
CA VAL A 249 12.93 11.81 -2.92
C VAL A 249 11.91 12.68 -2.17
N LEU A 250 11.16 12.11 -1.21
CA LEU A 250 10.21 12.82 -0.36
C LEU A 250 10.98 13.76 0.59
N GLN A 251 10.87 15.07 0.36
CA GLN A 251 11.61 16.08 1.14
C GLN A 251 10.83 16.66 2.31
N HIS A 252 9.50 16.69 2.18
CA HIS A 252 8.56 17.25 3.13
C HIS A 252 7.35 16.33 3.24
N LEU A 253 6.46 16.61 4.18
CA LEU A 253 5.20 15.90 4.39
C LEU A 253 4.00 16.69 3.82
N SER A 254 4.25 17.53 2.81
CA SER A 254 3.19 18.24 2.09
C SER A 254 2.20 17.24 1.50
N GLY A 255 0.91 17.48 1.71
CA GLY A 255 -0.17 16.53 1.49
C GLY A 255 -0.79 15.98 2.78
N LEU A 256 -0.21 16.26 3.96
CA LEU A 256 -0.79 15.91 5.27
C LEU A 256 -1.55 17.06 5.96
N GLU A 257 -1.74 18.21 5.29
CA GLU A 257 -2.33 19.40 5.91
C GLU A 257 -3.81 19.22 6.28
N GLY A 258 -4.51 18.26 5.67
CA GLY A 258 -5.89 17.93 5.97
C GLY A 258 -6.08 17.13 7.27
N PHE A 259 -5.01 16.59 7.86
CA PHE A 259 -5.11 15.72 9.03
C PHE A 259 -5.00 16.51 10.34
N ALA A 260 -5.96 16.29 11.22
CA ALA A 260 -5.93 16.83 12.59
C ALA A 260 -5.29 15.85 13.60
N ARG A 261 -5.37 14.55 13.33
CA ARG A 261 -4.87 13.50 14.22
C ARG A 261 -4.44 12.24 13.48
N PHE A 262 -3.51 11.49 14.08
CA PHE A 262 -3.15 10.14 13.65
C PHE A 262 -3.21 9.17 14.82
N GLU A 263 -3.64 7.93 14.57
CA GLU A 263 -3.42 6.84 15.55
C GLU A 263 -1.94 6.46 15.55
N GLU A 264 -1.33 6.42 14.37
CA GLU A 264 0.08 6.13 14.17
C GLU A 264 0.61 6.93 12.97
N LEU A 265 1.79 7.52 13.13
CA LEU A 265 2.55 8.15 12.06
C LEU A 265 4.00 7.67 12.16
N ARG A 266 4.37 6.74 11.27
CA ARG A 266 5.72 6.17 11.17
C ARG A 266 6.43 6.69 9.94
N LEU A 267 7.58 7.31 10.16
CA LEU A 267 8.46 7.87 9.14
C LEU A 267 9.78 7.11 9.19
N HIS A 268 9.92 6.08 8.35
CA HIS A 268 11.08 5.18 8.38
C HIS A 268 11.92 5.31 7.10
N ASP A 269 13.23 5.47 7.19
CA ASP A 269 14.13 5.40 6.02
C ASP A 269 13.78 6.35 4.85
N ASN A 270 13.06 7.45 5.11
CA ASN A 270 12.81 8.48 4.10
C ASN A 270 14.04 9.38 4.03
N VAL A 271 15.08 8.89 3.36
CA VAL A 271 16.41 9.51 3.35
C VAL A 271 16.42 10.93 2.77
N GLY A 272 15.44 11.28 1.93
CA GLY A 272 15.29 12.63 1.36
C GLY A 272 14.62 13.63 2.29
N LEU A 273 13.99 13.19 3.37
CA LEU A 273 13.18 14.03 4.25
C LEU A 273 14.07 15.04 4.97
N VAL A 274 13.82 16.34 4.78
CA VAL A 274 14.65 17.43 5.35
C VAL A 274 14.05 17.97 6.63
N ASP A 275 12.72 18.01 6.69
CA ASP A 275 11.91 18.48 7.82
C ASP A 275 10.51 17.82 7.81
N LEU A 276 9.61 18.27 8.69
CA LEU A 276 8.24 17.78 8.82
C LEU A 276 7.20 18.77 8.28
N GLN A 277 7.58 19.68 7.38
CA GLN A 277 6.65 20.65 6.78
C GLN A 277 5.47 19.91 6.14
N GLY A 278 4.25 20.39 6.40
CA GLY A 278 2.99 19.71 6.04
C GLY A 278 2.23 19.15 7.25
N MET A 279 2.90 18.95 8.40
CA MET A 279 2.25 18.50 9.64
C MET A 279 1.62 19.61 10.50
N GLY A 280 1.63 20.87 10.06
CA GLY A 280 1.28 22.02 10.92
C GLY A 280 -0.13 22.02 11.52
N ASN A 281 -1.06 21.23 10.96
CA ASN A 281 -2.43 21.08 11.47
C ASN A 281 -2.64 19.82 12.34
N VAL A 282 -1.63 18.95 12.43
CA VAL A 282 -1.70 17.71 13.20
C VAL A 282 -1.47 18.03 14.67
N GLY A 283 -2.51 17.88 15.49
CA GLY A 283 -2.47 18.20 16.92
C GLY A 283 -2.18 17.02 17.83
N GLU A 284 -2.67 15.83 17.46
CA GLU A 284 -2.58 14.63 18.29
C GLU A 284 -2.09 13.43 17.48
N VAL A 285 -1.12 12.70 18.02
CA VAL A 285 -0.63 11.45 17.43
C VAL A 285 -0.55 10.38 18.51
N GLY A 286 -1.13 9.20 18.28
CA GLY A 286 -0.94 8.07 19.21
C GLY A 286 0.52 7.66 19.25
N THR A 287 1.01 7.08 18.15
CA THR A 287 2.43 6.70 17.99
C THR A 287 3.09 7.51 16.90
N PHE A 288 4.11 8.30 17.24
CA PHE A 288 4.93 9.05 16.30
C PHE A 288 6.36 8.49 16.30
N GLU A 289 6.81 7.99 15.15
CA GLU A 289 8.15 7.41 15.01
C GLU A 289 8.89 8.05 13.83
N VAL A 290 10.12 8.49 14.09
CA VAL A 290 11.12 8.83 13.08
C VAL A 290 12.30 7.91 13.30
N GLN A 291 12.57 7.05 12.32
CA GLN A 291 13.61 6.03 12.45
C GLN A 291 14.35 5.85 11.14
N TYR A 292 15.66 5.66 11.20
CA TYR A 292 16.44 5.21 10.06
C TYR A 292 17.19 3.92 10.41
N ASP A 293 17.36 3.05 9.43
CA ASP A 293 18.14 1.83 9.55
C ASP A 293 19.62 2.19 9.64
N HIS A 294 20.22 1.95 10.81
CA HIS A 294 21.66 2.15 11.04
C HIS A 294 22.53 1.08 10.37
N CYS A 295 21.92 -0.03 9.95
CA CYS A 295 22.59 -1.21 9.43
C CYS A 295 22.64 -1.31 7.92
N ALA A 296 21.73 -0.64 7.23
CA ALA A 296 21.80 -0.54 5.79
C ALA A 296 22.85 0.52 5.41
N GLY A 297 23.73 0.21 4.46
CA GLY A 297 24.70 1.15 3.87
C GLY A 297 24.04 2.22 2.98
N GLN A 298 22.91 2.77 3.45
CA GLN A 298 22.04 3.69 2.74
C GLN A 298 22.64 5.10 2.61
N ALA A 299 22.02 5.88 1.74
CA ALA A 299 22.27 7.32 1.64
C ALA A 299 22.08 7.98 3.02
N THR A 300 22.90 8.98 3.31
CA THR A 300 22.83 9.70 4.59
C THR A 300 21.50 10.44 4.71
N PRO A 301 20.69 10.18 5.75
CA PRO A 301 19.40 10.86 5.94
C PRO A 301 19.51 12.39 5.92
N ALA A 302 18.62 13.07 5.21
CA ALA A 302 18.66 14.53 5.05
C ALA A 302 18.01 15.30 6.21
N LEU A 303 17.38 14.62 7.17
CA LEU A 303 16.59 15.25 8.22
C LEU A 303 17.50 16.06 9.15
N VAL A 304 17.33 17.38 9.15
CA VAL A 304 18.12 18.31 9.96
C VAL A 304 17.34 18.80 11.18
N GLY A 305 16.02 18.92 11.07
CA GLY A 305 15.16 19.38 12.16
C GLY A 305 13.73 18.91 11.98
N VAL A 306 12.92 19.15 13.00
CA VAL A 306 11.49 18.78 13.04
C VAL A 306 10.56 19.97 12.78
N ALA A 307 11.02 20.95 12.01
CA ALA A 307 10.20 22.10 11.62
C ALA A 307 8.97 21.62 10.82
N GLY A 308 7.81 22.22 11.05
CA GLY A 308 6.51 21.72 10.58
C GLY A 308 5.76 20.88 11.62
N GLY A 309 6.45 20.42 12.67
CA GLY A 309 5.85 19.71 13.80
C GLY A 309 5.20 20.61 14.87
N GLU A 310 5.17 21.93 14.69
CA GLU A 310 4.76 22.90 15.71
C GLU A 310 3.27 22.82 16.09
N GLY A 311 2.47 22.15 15.25
CA GLY A 311 1.06 21.88 15.52
C GLY A 311 0.83 20.82 16.61
N LEU A 312 1.82 19.95 16.87
CA LEU A 312 1.67 18.83 17.79
C LEU A 312 1.53 19.32 19.24
N VAL A 313 0.48 18.86 19.90
CA VAL A 313 0.17 19.16 21.30
C VAL A 313 0.31 17.91 22.17
N LYS A 314 -0.08 16.74 21.65
CA LYS A 314 -0.08 15.48 22.38
C LYS A 314 0.47 14.33 21.53
N VAL A 315 1.36 13.53 22.12
CA VAL A 315 1.89 12.30 21.53
C VAL A 315 1.94 11.17 22.55
N ASP A 316 1.21 10.07 22.39
CA ASP A 316 1.27 9.00 23.42
C ASP A 316 2.65 8.31 23.43
N VAL A 317 3.19 7.94 22.27
CA VAL A 317 4.52 7.34 22.13
C VAL A 317 5.31 8.10 21.08
N MET A 318 6.43 8.72 21.47
CA MET A 318 7.34 9.41 20.58
C MET A 318 8.68 8.66 20.51
N VAL A 319 9.07 8.25 19.31
CA VAL A 319 10.37 7.62 19.03
C VAL A 319 11.13 8.44 18.00
N VAL A 320 12.35 8.86 18.33
CA VAL A 320 13.27 9.52 17.40
C VAL A 320 14.61 8.80 17.46
N ALA A 321 14.95 8.08 16.40
CA ALA A 321 16.05 7.13 16.45
C ALA A 321 16.89 7.15 15.18
N TRP A 322 18.21 7.02 15.36
CA TRP A 322 19.19 6.90 14.28
C TRP A 322 19.07 7.99 13.19
N ALA A 323 18.75 9.23 13.56
CA ALA A 323 18.78 10.37 12.63
C ALA A 323 20.13 11.13 12.77
N PRO A 324 21.19 10.74 12.04
CA PRO A 324 22.56 11.25 12.29
C PRO A 324 22.75 12.72 11.95
N ASN A 325 21.84 13.31 11.15
CA ASN A 325 21.89 14.71 10.75
C ASN A 325 20.92 15.62 11.51
N LEU A 326 20.06 15.04 12.36
CA LEU A 326 19.11 15.79 13.16
C LEU A 326 19.87 16.62 14.21
N VAL A 327 19.67 17.94 14.21
CA VAL A 327 20.36 18.85 15.14
C VAL A 327 19.45 19.42 16.22
N SER A 328 18.14 19.47 15.99
CA SER A 328 17.21 20.10 16.92
C SER A 328 15.81 19.49 16.91
N LEU A 329 15.18 19.48 18.09
CA LEU A 329 13.78 19.11 18.30
C LEU A 329 12.85 20.33 18.51
N ALA A 330 13.31 21.56 18.21
CA ALA A 330 12.57 22.79 18.51
C ALA A 330 11.14 22.85 17.91
N GLY A 331 10.89 22.16 16.79
CA GLY A 331 9.54 22.06 16.22
C GLY A 331 8.55 21.33 17.12
N PHE A 332 9.01 20.55 18.11
CA PHE A 332 8.17 19.91 19.12
C PHE A 332 8.02 20.69 20.42
N ALA A 333 8.48 21.95 20.48
CA ALA A 333 8.34 22.79 21.68
C ALA A 333 6.88 23.08 22.09
N GLY A 334 5.89 22.74 21.26
CA GLY A 334 4.47 22.82 21.58
C GLY A 334 3.91 21.59 22.29
N VAL A 335 4.62 20.46 22.27
CA VAL A 335 4.11 19.17 22.76
C VAL A 335 4.10 19.18 24.29
N ALA A 336 2.90 19.18 24.87
CA ALA A 336 2.70 19.30 26.31
C ALA A 336 2.43 17.97 27.01
N ASP A 337 2.06 16.93 26.25
CA ASP A 337 1.69 15.62 26.79
C ASP A 337 2.37 14.52 25.96
N ILE A 338 3.43 13.92 26.52
CA ILE A 338 4.08 12.74 25.97
C ILE A 338 3.96 11.61 26.98
N SER A 339 3.34 10.47 26.66
CA SER A 339 3.28 9.37 27.62
C SER A 339 4.59 8.58 27.70
N LYS A 340 5.22 8.32 26.54
CA LYS A 340 6.52 7.65 26.41
C LYS A 340 7.40 8.39 25.40
N LEU A 341 8.61 8.77 25.83
CA LEU A 341 9.60 9.41 24.97
C LEU A 341 10.85 8.52 24.85
N GLN A 342 11.19 8.14 23.62
CA GLN A 342 12.38 7.37 23.27
C GLN A 342 13.23 8.16 22.27
N VAL A 343 14.47 8.50 22.66
CA VAL A 343 15.41 9.24 21.80
C VAL A 343 16.77 8.59 21.86
N HIS A 344 17.22 7.94 20.79
CA HIS A 344 18.51 7.24 20.80
C HIS A 344 19.28 7.37 19.49
N ASP A 345 20.61 7.32 19.57
CA ASP A 345 21.54 7.29 18.44
C ASP A 345 21.43 8.46 17.44
N ASN A 346 21.00 9.63 17.90
CA ASN A 346 20.95 10.86 17.10
C ASN A 346 22.24 11.67 17.27
N ALA A 347 23.30 11.31 16.56
CA ALA A 347 24.67 11.77 16.81
C ALA A 347 24.88 13.30 16.88
N LYS A 348 24.10 14.09 16.13
CA LYS A 348 24.23 15.56 16.09
C LYS A 348 23.17 16.32 16.89
N LEU A 349 22.21 15.60 17.48
CA LEU A 349 21.13 16.23 18.23
C LEU A 349 21.66 16.78 19.55
N ALA A 350 21.37 18.04 19.86
CA ALA A 350 21.73 18.61 21.15
C ALA A 350 20.94 17.92 22.27
N TRP A 351 21.64 17.37 23.26
CA TRP A 351 20.96 16.67 24.37
C TRP A 351 20.11 17.63 25.23
N GLY A 352 20.44 18.93 25.24
CA GLY A 352 19.61 19.96 25.85
C GLY A 352 18.18 19.98 25.30
N ASP A 353 18.02 19.93 23.97
CA ASP A 353 16.70 19.90 23.32
C ASP A 353 15.87 18.67 23.75
N VAL A 354 16.53 17.53 23.97
CA VAL A 354 15.88 16.29 24.45
C VAL A 354 15.38 16.47 25.89
N LEU A 355 16.21 17.08 26.75
CA LEU A 355 15.84 17.35 28.14
C LEU A 355 14.74 18.40 28.24
N ASP A 356 14.78 19.45 27.42
CA ASP A 356 13.76 20.49 27.39
C ASP A 356 12.40 19.90 27.01
N LEU A 357 12.37 19.03 25.98
CA LEU A 357 11.16 18.32 25.58
C LEU A 357 10.65 17.36 26.67
N ALA A 358 11.55 16.63 27.32
CA ALA A 358 11.20 15.71 28.40
C ALA A 358 10.69 16.43 29.65
N GLU A 359 11.29 17.56 30.03
CA GLU A 359 10.86 18.37 31.17
C GLU A 359 9.49 19.01 30.92
N GLN A 360 9.27 19.49 29.70
CA GLN A 360 7.99 20.09 29.29
C GLN A 360 6.84 19.09 29.33
N SER A 361 7.05 17.90 28.77
CA SER A 361 6.00 16.89 28.63
C SER A 361 5.81 16.03 29.89
N GLY A 362 6.83 15.92 30.73
CA GLY A 362 6.81 15.11 31.95
C GLY A 362 6.43 13.65 31.69
N PRO A 363 7.09 12.94 30.75
CA PRO A 363 6.63 11.65 30.29
C PRO A 363 6.70 10.60 31.40
N LEU A 364 5.75 9.66 31.37
CA LEU A 364 5.71 8.55 32.32
C LEU A 364 6.93 7.65 32.17
N VAL A 365 7.42 7.51 30.94
CA VAL A 365 8.61 6.73 30.59
C VAL A 365 9.50 7.57 29.67
N PHE A 366 10.74 7.79 30.10
CA PHE A 366 11.79 8.42 29.28
C PHE A 366 12.97 7.47 29.15
N GLU A 367 13.33 7.16 27.91
CA GLU A 367 14.51 6.38 27.56
C GLU A 367 15.29 7.15 26.51
N GLY A 368 16.57 7.42 26.76
CA GLY A 368 17.37 8.02 25.71
C GLY A 368 18.86 8.02 25.93
N CYS A 369 19.57 8.13 24.82
CA CYS A 369 21.02 8.13 24.73
C CYS A 369 21.49 8.79 23.42
N GLY A 370 22.79 9.01 23.30
CA GLY A 370 23.41 9.65 22.14
C GLY A 370 23.30 11.17 22.17
N GLY A 371 23.55 11.79 21.03
CA GLY A 371 23.55 13.25 20.90
C GLY A 371 24.75 13.95 21.53
N ILE A 372 24.85 15.25 21.25
CA ILE A 372 25.93 16.11 21.73
C ILE A 372 25.69 16.42 23.21
N GLY A 373 26.57 15.93 24.08
CA GLY A 373 26.49 16.12 25.53
C GLY A 373 25.51 15.18 26.24
N GLY A 374 25.00 14.15 25.55
CA GLY A 374 24.12 13.13 26.12
C GLY A 374 24.86 11.89 26.63
N PRO A 375 24.12 10.91 27.20
CA PRO A 375 24.69 9.67 27.68
C PRO A 375 25.09 8.74 26.53
N GLU A 376 26.08 7.87 26.73
CA GLU A 376 26.49 6.90 25.71
C GLU A 376 25.37 5.87 25.44
N CYS A 377 25.14 5.55 24.16
CA CYS A 377 24.25 4.46 23.78
C CYS A 377 24.97 3.11 23.94
N VAL A 378 24.20 2.07 24.26
CA VAL A 378 24.68 0.70 24.11
C VAL A 378 24.77 0.43 22.62
N GLU A 379 25.92 -0.04 22.14
CA GLU A 379 26.06 -0.41 20.73
C GLU A 379 25.07 -1.54 20.41
N ASP A 380 24.12 -1.28 19.52
CA ASP A 380 23.28 -2.31 18.92
C ASP A 380 23.98 -2.80 17.63
N PRO A 381 24.67 -3.95 17.67
CA PRO A 381 25.37 -4.45 16.51
C PRO A 381 24.35 -4.80 15.43
N CYS A 382 24.68 -4.45 14.19
CA CYS A 382 23.87 -4.87 13.06
C CYS A 382 23.81 -6.40 12.99
N PRO A 383 22.62 -6.98 12.77
CA PRO A 383 22.52 -8.41 12.54
C PRO A 383 23.44 -8.75 11.35
N MET A 384 24.25 -9.82 11.49
CA MET A 384 25.08 -10.29 10.39
C MET A 384 24.14 -10.66 9.22
N GLN A 385 24.23 -9.91 8.12
CA GLN A 385 23.47 -10.14 6.87
C GLN A 385 23.85 -11.46 6.22
#